data_AF-A0A415L4A7-F1
#
_entry.id   AF-A0A415L4A7-F1
#
_cell.length_a   1.000
_cell.length_b   1.000
_cell.length_c   1.000
_cell.angle_alpha   90.00
_cell.angle_beta   90.00
_cell.angle_gamma   90.00
#
_symmetry.space_group_name_H-M   'P 1'
#
loop_
_entity.id
_entity.type
_entity.pdbx_description
1 polymer ?
#
loop_
_entity_poly.entity_id
_entity_poly.type
_entity_poly.pdbx_seq_one_letter_code
_entity_poly.pdbx_strand_id
1 'polypeptide(L)'
;MARNSDDFFEAASREIAARLLAKVIKRTPVGTYPSNSGKVGGTLRRGWTAGTNQAATSYADSLTVRHFGDTYVIEIINPVEYASYVEFGHRTANGTGWVEGKYMLTLSEQEIRQSAPDILEAKLKKWLSGAVK
;
A
#
# COMPACT_ATOMS: atom_id res chain seq x y z
N MET A 1 -1.67 -4.34 -35.07
CA MET A 1 -2.40 -3.66 -33.98
C MET A 1 -1.36 -2.99 -33.12
N ALA A 2 -1.43 -1.66 -32.94
CA ALA A 2 -0.58 -0.98 -31.97
C ALA A 2 -0.89 -1.60 -30.59
N ARG A 3 0.12 -2.11 -29.89
CA ARG A 3 -0.08 -2.53 -28.50
C ARG A 3 -0.42 -1.28 -27.70
N ASN A 4 -1.54 -1.30 -26.99
CA ASN A 4 -1.90 -0.20 -26.11
C ASN A 4 -0.90 -0.15 -24.95
N SER A 5 -0.04 0.87 -24.95
CA SER A 5 0.94 1.10 -23.89
C SER A 5 0.27 1.45 -22.57
N ASP A 6 -0.92 2.05 -22.63
CA ASP A 6 -1.61 2.56 -21.46
C ASP A 6 -2.07 1.40 -20.57
N ASP A 7 -2.63 0.34 -21.17
CA ASP A 7 -2.99 -0.90 -20.46
C ASP A 7 -1.78 -1.51 -19.73
N PHE A 8 -0.58 -1.42 -20.33
CA PHE A 8 0.64 -1.89 -19.69
C PHE A 8 1.00 -1.04 -18.47
N PHE A 9 1.01 0.28 -18.62
CA PHE A 9 1.37 1.20 -17.54
C PHE A 9 0.36 1.17 -16.40
N GLU A 10 -0.93 1.14 -16.70
CA GLU A 10 -1.98 0.98 -15.68
C GLU A 10 -1.82 -0.33 -14.92
N ALA A 11 -1.63 -1.44 -15.62
CA ALA A 11 -1.43 -2.74 -14.98
C ALA A 11 -0.12 -2.80 -14.19
N ALA A 12 0.93 -2.08 -14.62
CA ALA A 12 2.18 -1.95 -13.88
C ALA A 12 1.99 -1.13 -12.59
N SER A 13 1.28 0.00 -12.66
CA SER A 13 0.93 0.81 -11.48
C SER A 13 0.14 0.00 -10.45
N ARG A 14 -0.85 -0.80 -10.90
CA ARG A 14 -1.64 -1.69 -10.02
C ARG A 14 -0.78 -2.78 -9.37
N GLU A 15 0.13 -3.39 -10.10
CA GLU A 15 1.06 -4.41 -9.56
C GLU A 15 1.96 -3.82 -8.47
N ILE A 16 2.55 -2.64 -8.70
CA ILE A 16 3.38 -1.95 -7.71
C ILE A 16 2.55 -1.58 -6.48
N ALA A 17 1.34 -1.05 -6.68
CA ALA A 17 0.41 -0.74 -5.60
C ALA A 17 0.01 -1.98 -4.77
N ALA A 18 -0.31 -3.09 -5.41
CA ALA A 18 -0.66 -4.35 -4.75
C ALA A 18 0.47 -4.86 -3.86
N ARG A 19 1.72 -4.79 -4.35
CA ARG A 19 2.90 -5.20 -3.59
C ARG A 19 3.20 -4.26 -2.42
N LEU A 20 3.04 -2.96 -2.62
CA LEU A 20 3.15 -1.96 -1.55
C LEU A 20 2.11 -2.22 -0.46
N LEU A 21 0.85 -2.40 -0.84
CA LEU A 21 -0.26 -2.72 0.05
C LEU A 21 0.00 -4.01 0.84
N ALA A 22 0.45 -5.08 0.18
CA ALA A 22 0.76 -6.34 0.84
C ALA A 22 1.84 -6.16 1.94
N LYS A 23 2.88 -5.40 1.64
CA LYS A 23 3.98 -5.11 2.58
C LYS A 23 3.51 -4.24 3.75
N VAL A 24 2.83 -3.13 3.48
CA VAL A 24 2.40 -2.20 4.53
C VAL A 24 1.32 -2.83 5.43
N ILE A 25 0.37 -3.59 4.88
CA ILE A 25 -0.65 -4.32 5.64
C ILE A 25 0.00 -5.36 6.56
N LYS A 26 1.06 -6.04 6.10
CA LYS A 26 1.82 -7.00 6.92
C LYS A 26 2.57 -6.33 8.06
N ARG A 27 3.11 -5.12 7.85
CA ARG A 27 3.83 -4.34 8.86
C ARG A 27 2.92 -3.62 9.84
N THR A 28 1.66 -3.42 9.47
CA THR A 28 0.73 -2.65 10.29
C THR A 28 0.35 -3.39 11.56
N PRO A 29 0.64 -2.83 12.76
CA PRO A 29 0.29 -3.48 14.01
C PRO A 29 -1.23 -3.49 14.20
N VAL A 30 -1.69 -4.45 14.99
CA VAL A 30 -3.09 -4.56 15.41
C VAL A 30 -3.15 -4.42 16.92
N GLY A 31 -4.07 -3.58 17.41
CA GLY A 31 -4.31 -3.45 18.84
C GLY A 31 -4.84 -4.77 19.42
N THR A 32 -4.21 -5.25 20.49
CA THR A 32 -4.68 -6.37 21.29
C THR A 32 -5.43 -5.83 22.51
N TYR A 33 -6.69 -6.25 22.66
CA TYR A 33 -7.54 -5.85 23.78
C TYR A 33 -8.05 -7.09 24.52
N PRO A 34 -8.26 -7.00 25.85
CA PRO A 34 -8.91 -8.07 26.61
C PRO A 34 -10.31 -8.40 26.08
N SER A 35 -10.72 -9.67 26.15
CA SER A 35 -12.00 -10.15 25.58
C SER A 35 -13.23 -9.47 26.17
N ASN A 36 -13.16 -8.95 27.40
CA ASN A 36 -14.24 -8.25 28.08
C ASN A 36 -14.30 -6.74 27.80
N SER A 37 -13.40 -6.21 26.96
CA SER A 37 -13.30 -4.76 26.71
C SER A 37 -14.30 -4.22 25.69
N GLY A 38 -14.94 -5.09 24.90
CA GLY A 38 -15.79 -4.70 23.76
C GLY A 38 -15.03 -4.04 22.60
N LYS A 39 -13.70 -3.93 22.67
CA LYS A 39 -12.86 -3.29 21.64
C LYS A 39 -12.31 -4.33 20.67
N VAL A 40 -12.43 -4.04 19.36
CA VAL A 40 -11.88 -4.88 18.29
C VAL A 40 -10.71 -4.15 17.64
N GLY A 41 -9.54 -4.80 17.62
CA GLY A 41 -8.34 -4.27 16.98
C GLY A 41 -8.42 -4.22 15.45
N GLY A 42 -7.36 -3.69 14.84
CA GLY A 42 -7.13 -3.77 13.40
C GLY A 42 -7.73 -2.64 12.56
N THR A 43 -8.29 -1.59 13.17
CA THR A 43 -8.79 -0.41 12.43
C THR A 43 -7.72 0.19 11.52
N LEU A 44 -6.50 0.41 12.03
CA LEU A 44 -5.37 0.90 11.22
C LEU A 44 -5.05 -0.03 10.05
N ARG A 45 -5.02 -1.35 10.28
CA ARG A 45 -4.72 -2.34 9.24
C ARG A 45 -5.78 -2.36 8.14
N ARG A 46 -7.07 -2.26 8.52
CA ARG A 46 -8.19 -2.19 7.58
C ARG A 46 -8.25 -0.86 6.83
N GLY A 47 -7.69 0.21 7.40
CA GLY A 47 -7.61 1.53 6.77
C GLY A 47 -6.89 1.52 5.42
N TRP A 48 -5.92 0.62 5.21
CA TRP A 48 -5.22 0.47 3.94
C TRP A 48 -6.09 -0.03 2.77
N THR A 49 -7.25 -0.63 3.07
CA THR A 49 -8.21 -1.11 2.07
C THR A 49 -9.57 -0.44 2.24
N ALA A 50 -9.59 0.83 2.68
CA ALA A 50 -10.82 1.60 2.92
C ALA A 50 -11.87 0.87 3.80
N GLY A 51 -11.43 -0.03 4.68
CA GLY A 51 -12.31 -0.82 5.55
C GLY A 51 -12.96 -2.04 4.90
N THR A 52 -12.73 -2.32 3.61
CA THR A 52 -13.43 -3.39 2.87
C THR A 52 -12.91 -4.80 3.19
N ASN A 53 -11.80 -4.93 3.92
CA ASN A 53 -11.10 -6.21 4.17
C ASN A 53 -10.72 -6.98 2.90
N GLN A 54 -10.62 -6.30 1.75
CA GLN A 54 -10.19 -6.93 0.50
C GLN A 54 -8.71 -7.34 0.55
N ALA A 55 -8.36 -8.33 -0.29
CA ALA A 55 -6.96 -8.65 -0.56
C ALA A 55 -6.25 -7.45 -1.22
N ALA A 56 -4.94 -7.30 -0.97
CA ALA A 56 -4.15 -6.19 -1.49
C ALA A 56 -4.25 -6.03 -3.02
N THR A 57 -4.21 -7.15 -3.75
CA THR A 57 -4.37 -7.18 -5.21
C THR A 57 -5.75 -6.66 -5.63
N SER A 58 -6.83 -7.23 -5.08
CA SER A 58 -8.19 -6.82 -5.42
C SER A 58 -8.47 -5.36 -5.09
N TYR A 59 -7.92 -4.85 -3.99
CA TYR A 59 -8.04 -3.43 -3.65
C TYR A 59 -7.26 -2.56 -4.64
N ALA A 60 -6.00 -2.90 -4.95
CA ALA A 60 -5.20 -2.19 -5.95
C ALA A 60 -5.86 -2.17 -7.34
N ASP A 61 -6.51 -3.26 -7.74
CA ASP A 61 -7.26 -3.36 -9.00
C ASP A 61 -8.53 -2.49 -9.02
N SER A 62 -9.06 -2.11 -7.86
CA SER A 62 -10.21 -1.21 -7.76
C SER A 62 -9.84 0.29 -7.81
N LEU A 63 -8.58 0.64 -7.56
CA LEU A 63 -8.12 2.03 -7.53
C LEU A 63 -8.09 2.64 -8.94
N THR A 64 -8.25 3.96 -9.05
CA THR A 64 -8.08 4.65 -10.33
C THR A 64 -6.61 4.97 -10.57
N VAL A 65 -6.09 4.62 -11.75
CA VAL A 65 -4.80 5.13 -12.22
C VAL A 65 -5.07 6.42 -12.99
N ARG A 66 -4.42 7.50 -12.60
CA ARG A 66 -4.50 8.81 -13.26
C ARG A 66 -3.29 8.99 -14.17
N HIS A 67 -3.51 9.50 -15.38
CA HIS A 67 -2.46 9.73 -16.37
C HIS A 67 -2.25 11.23 -16.57
N PHE A 68 -1.02 11.69 -16.38
CA PHE A 68 -0.60 13.09 -16.55
C PHE A 68 0.66 13.16 -17.42
N GLY A 69 0.53 13.55 -18.68
CA GLY A 69 1.66 13.59 -19.62
C GLY A 69 2.23 12.18 -19.82
N ASP A 70 3.46 11.94 -19.33
CA ASP A 70 4.12 10.62 -19.37
C ASP A 70 4.07 9.88 -18.02
N THR A 71 3.29 10.39 -17.06
CA THR A 71 3.28 9.88 -15.67
C THR A 71 1.96 9.20 -15.32
N TYR A 72 2.05 7.96 -14.84
CA TYR A 72 0.93 7.20 -14.29
C TYR A 72 0.96 7.21 -12.77
N VAL A 73 -0.13 7.67 -12.14
CA VAL A 73 -0.24 7.87 -10.70
C VAL A 73 -1.37 7.02 -10.14
N ILE A 74 -1.07 6.27 -9.07
CA ILE A 74 -2.06 5.55 -8.27
C ILE A 74 -1.93 5.99 -6.82
N GLU A 75 -3.03 6.38 -6.19
CA GLU A 75 -3.03 6.92 -4.83
C GLU A 75 -3.43 5.84 -3.81
N ILE A 76 -2.58 5.61 -2.81
CA ILE A 76 -2.86 4.75 -1.66
C ILE A 76 -2.85 5.61 -0.40
N ILE A 77 -3.93 5.54 0.37
CA ILE A 77 -4.13 6.35 1.57
C ILE A 77 -4.62 5.44 2.69
N ASN A 78 -4.12 5.67 3.91
CA ASN A 78 -4.74 5.19 5.14
C ASN A 78 -5.43 6.37 5.84
N PRO A 79 -6.78 6.46 5.81
CA PRO A 79 -7.51 7.62 6.32
C PRO A 79 -7.65 7.63 7.85
N VAL A 80 -7.03 6.68 8.56
CA VAL A 80 -7.13 6.60 10.02
C VAL A 80 -6.34 7.77 10.64
N GLU A 81 -7.04 8.59 11.44
CA GLU A 81 -6.51 9.83 12.04
C GLU A 81 -5.17 9.64 12.75
N TYR A 82 -5.02 8.55 13.50
CA TYR A 82 -3.79 8.28 14.25
C TYR A 82 -2.71 7.53 13.45
N ALA A 83 -2.88 7.31 12.14
CA ALA A 83 -1.94 6.56 11.33
C ALA A 83 -0.53 7.17 11.34
N SER A 84 -0.43 8.50 11.24
CA SER A 84 0.85 9.22 11.27
C SER A 84 1.60 9.05 12.60
N TYR A 85 0.88 9.02 13.73
CA TYR A 85 1.47 8.79 15.06
C TYR A 85 2.02 7.37 15.23
N VAL A 86 1.42 6.38 14.54
CA VAL A 86 1.92 5.00 14.52
C VAL A 86 3.07 4.87 13.52
N GLU A 87 3.02 5.60 12.41
CA GLU A 87 4.07 5.62 11.39
C GLU A 87 5.37 6.20 11.95
N PHE A 88 5.31 7.43 12.47
CA PHE A 88 6.50 8.22 12.83
C PHE A 88 6.75 8.31 14.34
N GLY A 89 5.83 7.81 15.16
CA GLY A 89 5.90 7.97 16.61
C GLY A 89 5.29 9.28 17.08
N HIS A 90 5.17 9.43 18.40
CA HIS A 90 4.56 10.60 19.04
C HIS A 90 5.00 10.73 20.49
N ARG A 91 4.88 11.95 21.04
CA ARG A 91 5.05 12.16 22.49
C ARG A 91 3.91 11.51 23.27
N THR A 92 4.21 11.01 24.46
CA THR A 92 3.18 10.52 25.38
C THR A 92 2.25 11.67 25.80
N ALA A 93 1.00 11.34 26.17
CA ALA A 93 -0.02 12.35 26.51
C ALA A 93 0.39 13.28 27.67
N ASN A 94 1.19 12.79 28.62
CA ASN A 94 1.74 13.58 29.72
C ASN A 94 3.02 14.36 29.35
N GLY A 95 3.51 14.24 28.12
CA GLY A 95 4.67 14.96 27.59
C GLY A 95 6.04 14.47 28.07
N THR A 96 6.10 13.42 28.91
CA THR A 96 7.36 12.98 29.54
C THR A 96 8.08 11.87 28.78
N GLY A 97 7.48 11.31 27.74
CA GLY A 97 8.02 10.17 27.01
C GLY A 97 7.77 10.25 25.50
N TRP A 98 8.37 9.30 24.79
CA TRP A 98 8.24 9.13 23.34
C TRP A 98 7.80 7.71 23.03
N VAL A 99 6.84 7.58 22.12
CA VAL A 99 6.42 6.30 21.55
C VAL A 99 7.06 6.18 20.19
N GLU A 100 7.89 5.16 20.01
CA GLU A 100 8.59 4.91 18.75
C GLU A 100 7.65 4.56 17.60
N GLY A 101 7.94 5.16 16.44
CA GLY A 101 7.25 4.88 15.18
C GLY A 101 7.50 3.46 14.68
N LYS A 102 6.57 2.97 13.85
CA LYS A 102 6.64 1.65 13.23
C LYS A 102 7.09 1.69 11.78
N TYR A 103 7.09 2.87 11.14
CA TYR A 103 7.57 3.09 9.78
C TYR A 103 6.98 2.08 8.78
N MET A 104 5.69 1.79 8.91
CA MET A 104 5.01 0.72 8.17
C MET A 104 5.04 1.02 6.68
N LEU A 105 4.70 2.25 6.30
CA LEU A 105 4.66 2.71 4.93
C LEU A 105 6.07 3.06 4.45
N THR A 106 6.86 3.78 5.24
CA THR A 106 8.22 4.21 4.88
C THR A 106 9.09 3.01 4.50
N LEU A 107 9.14 1.97 5.35
CA LEU A 107 9.94 0.78 5.05
C LEU A 107 9.37 -0.03 3.88
N SER A 108 8.04 -0.02 3.70
CA SER A 108 7.42 -0.72 2.57
C SER A 108 7.69 -0.01 1.24
N GLU A 109 7.64 1.32 1.20
CA GLU A 109 7.98 2.13 0.03
C GLU A 109 9.44 1.94 -0.35
N GLN A 110 10.36 1.98 0.62
CA GLN A 110 11.78 1.77 0.36
C GLN A 110 12.04 0.40 -0.31
N GLU A 111 11.45 -0.67 0.21
CA GLU A 111 11.59 -2.01 -0.38
C GLU A 111 10.96 -2.12 -1.77
N ILE A 112 9.81 -1.48 -1.98
CA ILE A 112 9.16 -1.46 -3.30
C ILE A 112 10.00 -0.67 -4.29
N ARG A 113 10.53 0.48 -3.90
CA ARG A 113 11.39 1.30 -4.74
C ARG A 113 12.64 0.55 -5.18
N GLN A 114 13.26 -0.21 -4.28
CA GLN A 114 14.42 -1.05 -4.58
C GLN A 114 14.08 -2.19 -5.55
N SER A 115 12.90 -2.80 -5.42
CA SER A 115 12.47 -3.92 -6.28
C SER A 115 11.70 -3.50 -7.54
N ALA A 116 11.32 -2.23 -7.67
CA ALA A 116 10.49 -1.73 -8.75
C ALA A 116 11.09 -1.98 -10.15
N PRO A 117 12.40 -1.75 -10.40
CA PRO A 117 13.00 -2.04 -11.70
C PRO A 117 12.79 -3.49 -12.14
N ASP A 118 13.09 -4.45 -11.25
CA ASP A 118 12.95 -5.88 -11.55
C ASP A 118 11.49 -6.29 -11.79
N ILE A 119 10.56 -5.74 -11.00
CA ILE A 119 9.12 -5.98 -11.16
C ILE A 119 8.65 -5.48 -12.53
N LEU A 120 9.04 -4.26 -12.90
CA LEU A 120 8.66 -3.64 -14.17
C LEU A 120 9.30 -4.37 -15.36
N GLU A 121 10.57 -4.76 -15.26
CA GLU A 121 11.26 -5.52 -16.29
C GLU A 121 10.59 -6.88 -16.53
N ALA A 122 10.27 -7.61 -15.46
CA ALA A 122 9.57 -8.89 -15.55
C ALA A 122 8.18 -8.72 -16.19
N LYS A 123 7.48 -7.63 -15.89
CA LYS A 123 6.17 -7.33 -16.49
C LYS A 123 6.29 -6.93 -17.96
N LEU A 124 7.29 -6.10 -18.30
CA LEU A 124 7.57 -5.68 -19.66
C LEU A 124 7.91 -6.88 -20.55
N LYS A 125 8.77 -7.79 -20.07
CA LYS A 125 9.09 -9.04 -20.76
C LYS A 125 7.83 -9.86 -21.09
N LYS A 126 6.92 -10.01 -20.12
CA LYS A 126 5.62 -10.71 -20.32
C LYS A 126 4.71 -9.99 -21.32
N TRP A 127 4.68 -8.67 -21.30
CA TRP A 127 3.90 -7.87 -22.24
C TRP A 127 4.46 -7.98 -23.67
N LEU A 128 5.78 -7.93 -23.81
CA LEU A 128 6.46 -8.06 -25.09
C LEU A 128 6.28 -9.45 -25.72
N SER A 129 6.23 -10.51 -24.91
CA SER A 129 5.97 -11.88 -25.37
C SER A 129 4.50 -12.17 -25.69
N GLY A 130 3.59 -11.21 -25.52
CA GLY A 130 2.16 -11.37 -25.79
C GLY A 130 1.39 -12.15 -24.72
N ALA A 131 1.96 -12.33 -23.52
CA ALA A 131 1.37 -13.09 -22.42
C ALA A 131 0.52 -12.24 -21.46
N VAL A 132 0.26 -10.97 -21.78
CA VAL A 132 -0.65 -10.12 -21.01
C VAL A 132 -2.05 -10.29 -21.60
N LYS A 133 -2.89 -11.05 -20.88
CA LYS A 133 -4.34 -11.06 -21.06
C LYS A 133 -4.97 -9.97 -20.21
#